data_AF-A0A8J6XHT3-F1
#
_entry.id   AF-A0A8J6XHT3-F1
#
_cell.length_a   1.000
_cell.length_b   1.000
_cell.length_c   1.000
_cell.angle_alpha   90.00
_cell.angle_beta   90.00
_cell.angle_gamma   90.00
#
_symmetry.space_group_name_H-M   'P 1'
#
loop_
_entity.id
_entity.type
_entity.pdbx_description
1 polymer ?
#
loop_
_entity_poly.entity_id
_entity_poly.type
_entity_poly.pdbx_seq_one_letter_code
_entity_poly.pdbx_strand_id
1 'polypeptide(L)'
;MQERQNRLAKLIEQLLQEGWTQTTLAEAIGVDFSTVHRWLKSKTIPEPDSKNFRQLAKLSGGNSRSLQLYLDGEMSLSAYRQGLDKKLSEEVKNSKSSASERIKKEVLAKIYSLDPVDIVEVISSSVAFLARQE
;
A
#
# COMPACT_ATOMS: atom_id res chain seq x y z
N MET A 1 -11.83 -20.07 23.18
CA MET A 1 -12.41 -18.87 22.56
C MET A 1 -11.71 -17.57 22.96
N GLN A 2 -11.41 -17.35 24.24
CA GLN A 2 -10.77 -16.11 24.72
C GLN A 2 -9.42 -15.82 24.06
N GLU A 3 -8.60 -16.85 23.82
CA GLU A 3 -7.28 -16.68 23.18
C GLU A 3 -7.39 -16.14 21.74
N ARG A 4 -8.37 -16.64 20.98
CA ARG A 4 -8.62 -16.20 19.60
C ARG A 4 -8.99 -14.72 19.55
N GLN A 5 -9.82 -14.28 20.50
CA GLN A 5 -10.17 -12.86 20.67
C GLN A 5 -8.96 -12.01 21.07
N ASN A 6 -8.13 -12.49 22.01
CA ASN A 6 -6.94 -11.78 22.45
C ASN A 6 -5.88 -11.65 21.34
N ARG A 7 -5.72 -12.67 20.49
CA ARG A 7 -4.85 -12.59 19.30
C ARG A 7 -5.37 -11.55 18.31
N LEU A 8 -6.68 -11.51 18.07
CA LEU A 8 -7.28 -10.46 17.24
C LEU A 8 -7.03 -9.07 17.83
N ALA A 9 -7.25 -8.88 19.13
CA ALA A 9 -7.01 -7.61 19.80
C ALA A 9 -5.54 -7.17 19.65
N LYS A 10 -4.58 -8.10 19.86
CA LYS A 10 -3.15 -7.84 19.69
C LYS A 10 -2.78 -7.43 18.26
N LEU A 11 -3.39 -8.06 17.25
CA LEU A 11 -3.20 -7.66 15.85
C LEU A 11 -3.69 -6.23 15.61
N ILE A 12 -4.87 -5.89 16.14
CA ILE A 12 -5.44 -4.54 16.00
C ILE A 12 -4.57 -3.52 16.74
N GLU A 13 -4.12 -3.81 17.96
CA GLU A 13 -3.20 -2.94 18.72
C GLU A 13 -1.92 -2.66 17.93
N GLN A 14 -1.35 -3.67 17.28
CA GLN A 14 -0.17 -3.47 16.44
C GLN A 14 -0.47 -2.53 15.26
N LEU A 15 -1.60 -2.69 14.57
CA LEU A 15 -2.00 -1.76 13.51
C LEU A 15 -2.14 -0.32 14.04
N LEU A 16 -2.67 -0.14 15.25
CA LEU A 16 -2.76 1.19 15.87
C LEU A 16 -1.37 1.77 16.18
N GLN A 17 -0.41 0.95 16.61
CA GLN A 17 0.98 1.38 16.82
C GLN A 17 1.67 1.77 15.51
N GLU A 18 1.25 1.20 14.38
CA GLU A 18 1.74 1.52 13.04
C GLU A 18 1.07 2.75 12.41
N GLY A 19 0.25 3.48 13.18
CA GLY A 19 -0.36 4.75 12.77
C GLY A 19 -1.80 4.64 12.27
N TRP A 20 -2.42 3.46 12.31
CA TRP A 20 -3.86 3.36 12.09
C TRP A 20 -4.63 3.95 13.26
N THR A 21 -5.81 4.50 12.98
CA THR A 21 -6.80 4.81 14.01
C THR A 21 -7.92 3.78 13.95
N GLN A 22 -8.68 3.61 15.04
CA GLN A 22 -9.85 2.73 15.00
C GLN A 22 -10.85 3.15 13.91
N THR A 23 -11.01 4.45 13.67
CA THR A 23 -11.90 5.00 12.63
C THR A 23 -11.39 4.67 11.23
N THR A 24 -10.13 5.00 10.91
CA THR A 24 -9.55 4.73 9.59
C THR A 24 -9.43 3.24 9.30
N LEU A 25 -9.19 2.42 10.33
CA LEU A 25 -9.20 0.97 10.21
C LEU A 25 -10.61 0.43 9.94
N ALA A 26 -11.63 0.95 10.63
CA ALA A 26 -13.02 0.56 10.42
C ALA A 26 -13.49 0.87 8.99
N GLU A 27 -13.21 2.08 8.51
CA GLU A 27 -13.49 2.51 7.13
C GLU A 27 -12.81 1.61 6.11
N ALA A 28 -11.52 1.32 6.28
CA ALA A 28 -10.75 0.49 5.35
C ALA A 28 -11.22 -0.97 5.31
N ILE A 29 -11.76 -1.48 6.42
CA ILE A 29 -12.33 -2.83 6.53
C ILE A 29 -13.79 -2.87 6.05
N GLY A 30 -14.50 -1.73 6.08
CA GLY A 30 -15.92 -1.63 5.76
C GLY A 30 -16.84 -2.01 6.93
N VAL A 31 -16.42 -1.70 8.17
CA VAL A 31 -17.19 -1.91 9.39
C VAL A 31 -17.40 -0.61 10.14
N ASP A 32 -18.32 -0.61 11.10
CA ASP A 32 -18.49 0.52 12.01
C ASP A 32 -17.36 0.60 13.06
N PHE A 33 -17.05 1.80 13.53
CA PHE A 33 -16.09 2.04 14.61
C PHE A 33 -16.35 1.15 15.84
N SER A 34 -17.62 1.01 16.23
CA SER A 34 -18.01 0.18 17.38
C SER A 34 -17.64 -1.30 17.20
N THR A 35 -17.57 -1.78 15.96
CA THR A 35 -17.17 -3.16 15.65
C THR A 35 -15.69 -3.36 15.93
N VAL A 36 -14.83 -2.45 15.47
CA VAL A 36 -13.39 -2.46 15.76
C VAL A 36 -13.15 -2.32 17.26
N HIS A 37 -13.88 -1.43 17.92
CA HIS A 37 -13.81 -1.27 19.37
C HIS A 37 -14.14 -2.58 20.13
N ARG A 38 -15.18 -3.29 19.71
CA ARG A 38 -15.56 -4.59 20.30
C ARG A 38 -14.52 -5.68 20.07
N TRP A 39 -13.87 -5.70 18.91
CA TRP A 39 -12.75 -6.61 18.64
C TRP A 39 -11.56 -6.32 19.54
N LEU A 40 -11.21 -5.05 19.72
CA LEU A 40 -10.13 -4.61 20.62
C LEU A 40 -10.41 -4.99 22.09
N LYS A 41 -11.68 -4.93 22.52
CA LYS A 41 -12.11 -5.35 23.85
C LYS A 41 -12.29 -6.86 24.01
N SER A 42 -11.82 -7.66 23.04
CA SER A 42 -11.98 -9.12 23.01
C SER A 42 -13.43 -9.59 23.18
N LYS A 43 -14.43 -8.78 22.81
CA LYS A 43 -15.85 -9.13 22.98
C LYS A 43 -16.37 -9.99 21.84
N THR A 44 -15.82 -9.82 20.65
CA THR A 44 -16.24 -10.52 19.43
C THR A 44 -15.08 -10.69 18.47
N ILE A 45 -15.27 -11.56 17.49
CA ILE A 45 -14.37 -11.73 16.34
C ILE A 45 -15.17 -11.64 15.04
N PRO A 46 -14.56 -11.25 13.91
CA PRO A 46 -15.20 -11.35 12.61
C PRO A 46 -15.38 -12.81 12.21
N GLU A 47 -16.48 -13.09 11.51
CA GLU A 47 -16.75 -14.41 10.93
C GLU A 47 -15.71 -14.74 9.85
N PRO A 48 -15.10 -15.94 9.84
CA PRO A 48 -13.99 -16.29 8.93
C PRO A 48 -14.26 -16.07 7.44
N ASP A 49 -15.51 -16.27 7.00
CA ASP A 49 -15.90 -16.14 5.59
C ASP A 49 -16.46 -14.77 5.24
N SER A 50 -16.56 -13.86 6.22
CA SER A 50 -17.08 -12.52 5.98
C SER A 50 -16.15 -11.67 5.12
N LYS A 51 -16.74 -10.74 4.37
CA LYS A 51 -16.02 -9.70 3.63
C LYS A 51 -15.03 -8.94 4.54
N ASN A 52 -15.46 -8.66 5.77
CA ASN A 52 -14.69 -7.90 6.75
C ASN A 52 -13.45 -8.67 7.21
N PHE A 53 -13.57 -9.99 7.42
CA PHE A 53 -12.44 -10.85 7.76
C PHE A 53 -11.39 -10.88 6.64
N ARG A 54 -11.85 -11.03 5.39
CA ARG A 54 -10.99 -11.00 4.22
C ARG A 54 -10.28 -9.65 4.06
N GLN A 55 -10.99 -8.56 4.28
CA GLN A 55 -10.45 -7.21 4.17
C GLN A 55 -9.45 -6.91 5.28
N LEU A 56 -9.74 -7.29 6.52
CA LEU A 56 -8.81 -7.22 7.65
C LEU A 56 -7.53 -8.02 7.34
N ALA A 57 -7.66 -9.23 6.82
CA ALA A 57 -6.50 -10.05 6.46
C ALA A 57 -5.62 -9.36 5.41
N LYS A 58 -6.23 -8.85 4.34
CA LYS A 58 -5.54 -8.15 3.25
C LYS A 58 -4.82 -6.89 3.70
N LEU A 59 -5.44 -6.13 4.62
CA LEU A 59 -4.87 -4.90 5.17
C LEU A 59 -3.73 -5.19 6.15
N SER A 60 -3.87 -6.26 6.93
CA SER A 60 -2.93 -6.62 7.98
C SER A 60 -1.80 -7.56 7.54
N GLY A 61 -1.66 -7.84 6.24
CA GLY A 61 -0.48 -8.52 5.69
C GLY A 61 -0.67 -9.94 5.19
N GLY A 62 -1.90 -10.45 5.17
CA GLY A 62 -2.18 -11.84 4.84
C GLY A 62 -3.40 -12.05 3.97
N ASN A 63 -3.92 -13.27 4.02
CA ASN A 63 -5.18 -13.69 3.44
C ASN A 63 -6.02 -14.37 4.53
N SER A 64 -7.28 -14.70 4.22
CA SER A 64 -8.18 -15.31 5.22
C SER A 64 -7.57 -16.55 5.88
N ARG A 65 -6.88 -17.40 5.12
CA ARG A 65 -6.26 -18.62 5.65
C ARG A 65 -5.13 -18.31 6.64
N SER A 66 -4.23 -17.39 6.29
CA SER A 66 -3.13 -17.04 7.19
C SER A 66 -3.63 -16.30 8.44
N LEU A 67 -4.65 -15.45 8.32
CA LEU A 67 -5.28 -14.80 9.47
C LEU A 67 -5.93 -15.84 10.38
N GLN A 68 -6.60 -16.84 9.81
CA GLN A 68 -7.21 -17.92 10.58
C GLN A 68 -6.17 -18.72 11.36
N LEU A 69 -5.08 -19.15 10.72
CA LEU A 69 -3.99 -19.88 11.38
C LEU A 69 -3.38 -19.06 12.52
N TYR A 70 -3.19 -17.74 12.33
CA TYR A 70 -2.72 -16.86 13.39
C TYR A 70 -3.70 -16.82 14.57
N LEU A 71 -4.99 -16.62 14.29
CA LEU A 71 -6.02 -16.54 15.32
C LEU A 71 -6.16 -17.87 16.09
N ASP A 72 -6.03 -19.01 15.40
CA ASP A 72 -6.04 -20.34 16.02
C ASP A 72 -4.76 -20.64 16.82
N GLY A 73 -3.67 -19.90 16.58
CA GLY A 73 -2.41 -20.05 17.31
C GLY A 73 -1.42 -20.98 16.63
N GLU A 74 -1.73 -21.42 15.42
CA GLU A 74 -0.89 -22.26 14.57
C GLU A 74 0.32 -21.50 14.00
N MET A 75 0.33 -20.17 14.11
CA MET A 75 1.48 -19.33 13.75
C MET A 75 1.62 -18.11 14.66
N SER A 76 2.84 -17.57 14.73
CA SER A 76 3.12 -16.34 15.46
C SER A 76 2.63 -15.09 14.73
N LEU A 77 2.49 -13.99 15.46
CA LEU A 77 2.13 -12.68 14.89
C LEU A 77 3.17 -12.21 13.86
N SER A 78 4.46 -12.38 14.14
CA SER A 78 5.54 -12.01 13.21
C SER A 78 5.49 -12.84 11.92
N ALA A 79 5.25 -14.15 12.02
CA ALA A 79 5.11 -15.02 10.84
C ALA A 79 3.91 -14.62 9.97
N TYR A 80 2.79 -14.25 10.59
CA TYR A 80 1.63 -13.71 9.87
C TYR A 80 1.95 -12.38 9.15
N ARG A 81 2.63 -11.47 9.86
CA ARG A 81 2.90 -10.10 9.40
C ARG A 81 3.96 -10.00 8.31
N GLN A 82 4.83 -11.00 8.15
CA GLN A 82 5.87 -11.02 7.12
C GLN A 82 5.30 -10.88 5.69
N GLY A 83 4.05 -11.30 5.46
CA GLY A 83 3.38 -11.07 4.17
C GLY A 83 3.11 -9.59 3.87
N LEU A 84 2.98 -8.73 4.90
CA LEU A 84 2.88 -7.27 4.72
C LEU A 84 4.20 -6.66 4.26
N ASP A 85 5.31 -7.03 4.91
CA ASP A 85 6.63 -6.47 4.60
C ASP A 85 7.04 -6.72 3.14
N LYS A 86 6.71 -7.92 2.65
CA LYS A 86 6.93 -8.28 1.24
C LYS A 86 6.06 -7.44 0.29
N LYS A 87 4.80 -7.21 0.64
CA LYS A 87 3.86 -6.42 -0.16
C LYS A 87 4.22 -4.93 -0.17
N LEU A 88 4.61 -4.34 0.96
CA LEU A 88 5.09 -2.96 1.04
C LEU A 88 6.38 -2.78 0.21
N SER A 89 7.27 -3.77 0.24
CA SER A 89 8.48 -3.76 -0.60
C SER A 89 8.18 -3.83 -2.10
N GLU A 90 7.10 -4.50 -2.50
CA GLU A 90 6.63 -4.56 -3.88
C GLU A 90 5.87 -3.28 -4.30
N GLU A 91 5.00 -2.71 -3.45
CA GLU A 91 4.28 -1.45 -3.69
C GLU A 91 5.22 -0.24 -3.79
N VAL A 92 6.29 -0.18 -2.97
CA VAL A 92 7.31 0.89 -3.05
C VAL A 92 8.10 0.80 -4.36
N LYS A 93 8.34 -0.40 -4.89
CA LYS A 93 8.97 -0.57 -6.22
C LYS A 93 8.04 -0.18 -7.35
N ASN A 94 6.75 -0.54 -7.25
CA ASN A 94 5.77 -0.29 -8.30
C ASN A 94 5.39 1.20 -8.40
N SER A 95 5.35 1.92 -7.28
CA SER A 95 5.10 3.37 -7.24
C SER A 95 6.26 4.21 -7.81
N LYS A 96 7.53 3.80 -7.63
CA LYS A 96 8.67 4.43 -8.31
C LYS A 96 8.67 4.18 -9.82
N SER A 97 8.28 2.98 -10.25
CA SER A 97 8.10 2.65 -11.67
C SER A 97 7.01 3.51 -12.31
N SER A 98 5.85 3.67 -11.64
CA SER A 98 4.73 4.45 -12.19
C SER A 98 5.00 5.96 -12.25
N ALA A 99 5.76 6.51 -11.31
CA ALA A 99 6.20 7.91 -11.33
C ALA A 99 7.19 8.19 -12.46
N SER A 100 8.19 7.33 -12.64
CA SER A 100 9.14 7.44 -13.76
C SER A 100 8.43 7.35 -15.11
N GLU A 101 7.45 6.45 -15.23
CA GLU A 101 6.69 6.27 -16.47
C GLU A 101 5.77 7.46 -16.78
N ARG A 102 5.20 8.12 -15.76
CA ARG A 102 4.47 9.39 -15.94
C ARG A 102 5.38 10.51 -16.43
N ILE A 103 6.57 10.65 -15.83
CA ILE A 103 7.55 11.67 -16.24
C ILE A 103 7.97 11.45 -17.69
N LYS A 104 8.31 10.22 -18.08
CA LYS A 104 8.68 9.89 -19.46
C LYS A 104 7.58 10.24 -20.45
N LYS A 105 6.32 9.89 -20.15
CA LYS A 105 5.18 10.19 -21.02
C LYS A 105 4.93 11.69 -21.16
N GLU A 106 5.05 12.44 -20.07
CA GLU A 106 4.87 13.90 -20.09
C GLU A 106 5.97 14.59 -20.92
N VAL A 107 7.23 14.18 -20.73
CA VAL A 107 8.37 14.69 -21.51
C VAL A 107 8.21 14.37 -22.99
N LEU A 108 7.85 13.14 -23.33
CA LEU A 108 7.61 12.74 -24.73
C LEU A 108 6.46 13.53 -25.37
N ALA A 109 5.35 13.72 -24.66
CA ALA A 109 4.23 14.51 -25.16
C ALA A 109 4.63 15.97 -25.43
N LYS A 110 5.42 16.57 -24.53
CA LYS A 110 5.98 17.91 -24.71
C LYS A 110 6.87 17.98 -25.94
N ILE A 111 7.77 17.01 -26.14
CA ILE A 111 8.65 16.94 -27.32
C ILE A 111 7.82 16.86 -28.62
N TYR A 112 6.77 16.02 -28.66
CA TYR A 112 5.90 15.90 -29.84
C TYR A 112 5.04 17.14 -30.11
N SER A 113 4.80 17.98 -29.09
CA SER A 113 4.04 19.22 -29.25
C SER A 113 4.88 20.42 -29.70
N LEU A 114 6.21 20.27 -29.73
CA LEU A 114 7.11 21.31 -30.24
C LEU A 114 7.06 21.35 -31.76
N ASP A 115 7.07 22.55 -32.33
CA ASP A 115 7.17 22.71 -33.78
C ASP A 115 8.56 22.24 -34.24
N PRO A 116 8.67 21.36 -35.26
CA PRO A 116 9.94 20.96 -35.83
C PRO A 116 10.86 22.13 -36.20
N VAL A 117 10.28 23.28 -36.60
CA VAL A 117 11.03 24.50 -36.94
C VAL A 117 11.74 25.07 -35.71
N ASP A 118 11.05 25.17 -34.58
CA ASP A 118 11.61 25.70 -33.32
C ASP A 118 12.76 24.80 -32.82
N ILE A 119 12.62 23.48 -32.95
CA ILE A 119 13.66 22.52 -32.57
C ILE A 119 14.90 22.71 -33.45
N VAL A 120 14.70 22.81 -34.78
CA VAL A 120 15.80 22.99 -35.73
C VAL A 120 16.51 24.33 -35.51
N GLU A 121 15.80 25.40 -35.16
CA GLU A 121 16.39 26.70 -34.85
C GLU A 121 17.30 26.64 -33.62
N VAL A 122 16.85 26.01 -32.53
CA VAL A 122 17.63 25.88 -31.30
C VAL A 122 18.89 25.02 -31.53
N ILE A 123 18.76 23.92 -32.28
CA ILE A 123 19.93 23.09 -32.63
C ILE A 123 20.89 23.87 -33.52
N SER A 124 20.39 24.55 -34.55
CA SER A 124 21.22 25.29 -35.51
C SER A 124 21.97 26.44 -34.84
N SER A 125 21.31 27.19 -33.96
CA SER A 125 21.93 28.27 -33.20
C SER A 125 22.97 27.75 -32.19
N SER A 126 22.71 26.63 -31.52
CA SER A 126 23.65 25.98 -30.61
C SER A 126 24.91 25.49 -31.34
N VAL A 127 24.74 24.83 -32.49
CA VAL A 127 25.86 24.38 -33.33
C VAL A 127 26.67 25.57 -33.85
N ALA A 128 26.00 26.61 -34.33
CA ALA A 128 26.67 27.83 -34.80
C ALA A 128 27.35 28.62 -33.69
N PHE A 129 26.89 28.51 -32.44
CA PHE A 129 27.57 29.09 -31.28
C PHE A 129 28.85 28.32 -30.95
N LEU A 130 28.78 26.99 -30.90
CA LEU A 130 29.93 26.12 -30.62
C LEU A 130 31.02 26.26 -31.70
N ALA A 131 30.64 26.34 -32.97
CA ALA A 131 31.58 26.52 -34.08
C ALA A 131 32.30 27.88 -34.09
N ARG A 132 31.85 28.87 -33.30
CA ARG A 132 32.52 30.18 -33.12
C ARG A 132 33.42 30.23 -31.88
N GLN A 133 33.43 29.17 -31.07
CA GLN A 133 34.30 29.05 -29.89
C GLN A 133 35.60 28.30 -30.19
N GLU A 134 35.82 27.88 -31.45
CA GLU A 134 37.11 27.41 -32.01
C GLU A 134 37.80 28.55 -32.79
#